data_AF-A0A9P7RAP2-F1
#
_entry.id   AF-A0A9P7RAP2-F1
#
_cell.length_a   1.000
_cell.length_b   1.000
_cell.length_c   1.000
_cell.angle_alpha   90.00
_cell.angle_beta   90.00
_cell.angle_gamma   90.00
#
_symmetry.space_group_name_H-M   'P 1'
#
loop_
_entity.id
_entity.type
_entity.pdbx_description
1 polymer ?
#
loop_
_entity_poly.entity_id
_entity_poly.type
_entity_poly.pdbx_seq_one_letter_code
_entity_poly.pdbx_strand_id
1 'polypeptide(L)'
;MFALYLTAELNGVTNLRPDDSEGNPFWYTFKVQCTSCREVHDKTVGVNRFDENEMSGSRGEANFVWKCKNCKRESSASVKAAPASYEQGEPAKQQKILEFDCRGLEFTEFIPEGDWLADGIDSNSKFSAIELTDGEWYDYDEKAGEEVSIKDLKWEVKRA
;
A
#
# COMPACT_ATOMS: atom_id res chain seq x y z
N MET A 1 -13.05 -6.31 7.47
CA MET A 1 -12.34 -6.01 6.23
C MET A 1 -11.91 -4.55 6.27
N PHE A 2 -10.72 -4.26 5.83
CA PHE A 2 -10.16 -2.91 5.73
C PHE A 2 -9.62 -2.70 4.33
N ALA A 3 -9.51 -1.43 3.93
CA ALA A 3 -8.97 -1.04 2.66
C ALA A 3 -8.07 0.19 2.80
N LEU A 4 -7.00 0.20 2.00
CA LEU A 4 -6.13 1.34 1.79
C LEU A 4 -6.66 2.14 0.59
N TYR A 5 -6.83 3.43 0.80
CA TYR A 5 -7.26 4.38 -0.21
C TYR A 5 -6.17 5.41 -0.49
N LEU A 6 -6.07 5.81 -1.75
CA LEU A 6 -5.23 6.92 -2.21
C LEU A 6 -6.09 8.04 -2.77
N THR A 7 -5.71 9.28 -2.51
CA THR A 7 -6.02 10.45 -3.34
C THR A 7 -4.70 11.14 -3.67
N ALA A 8 -4.45 11.45 -4.94
CA ALA A 8 -3.26 12.14 -5.38
C ALA A 8 -3.57 12.95 -6.65
N GLU A 9 -2.82 14.02 -6.88
CA GLU A 9 -2.83 14.74 -8.15
C GLU A 9 -1.82 14.09 -9.09
N LEU A 10 -2.30 13.54 -10.20
CA LEU A 10 -1.46 12.99 -11.27
C LEU A 10 -1.46 13.94 -12.47
N ASN A 11 -0.29 14.44 -12.84
CA ASN A 11 -0.10 15.26 -14.04
C ASN A 11 0.76 14.50 -15.05
N GLY A 12 0.23 14.27 -16.24
CA GLY A 12 0.91 13.55 -17.33
C GLY A 12 1.13 12.05 -17.11
N VAL A 13 0.81 11.51 -15.93
CA VAL A 13 0.85 10.07 -15.61
C VAL A 13 -0.52 9.54 -15.17
N THR A 14 -0.67 8.22 -15.27
CA THR A 14 -1.82 7.44 -14.80
C THR A 14 -1.36 6.05 -14.33
N ASN A 15 -2.30 5.22 -13.89
CA ASN A 15 -2.08 3.83 -13.45
C ASN A 15 -1.01 3.66 -12.36
N LEU A 16 -0.92 4.61 -11.42
CA LEU A 16 0.04 4.56 -10.33
C LEU A 16 -0.22 3.32 -9.44
N ARG A 17 0.79 2.48 -9.26
CA ARG A 17 0.66 1.20 -8.53
C ARG A 17 2.02 0.76 -7.97
N PRO A 18 2.05 -0.04 -6.90
CA PRO A 18 3.30 -0.66 -6.45
C PRO A 18 3.82 -1.65 -7.50
N ASP A 19 5.15 -1.80 -7.61
CA ASP A 19 5.75 -2.90 -8.37
C ASP A 19 5.63 -4.21 -7.57
N ASP A 20 4.47 -4.87 -7.67
CA ASP A 20 4.11 -6.02 -6.82
C ASP A 20 3.92 -7.31 -7.64
N SER A 21 5.01 -8.06 -7.79
CA SER A 21 5.04 -9.35 -8.49
C SER A 21 5.57 -10.47 -7.60
N GLU A 22 5.37 -11.73 -7.97
CA GLU A 22 5.87 -12.86 -7.16
C GLU A 22 7.41 -12.90 -7.13
N GLY A 23 8.07 -12.47 -8.21
CA GLY A 23 9.53 -12.36 -8.28
C GLY A 23 10.10 -11.09 -7.66
N ASN A 24 9.26 -10.08 -7.44
CA ASN A 24 9.58 -8.84 -6.73
C ASN A 24 8.38 -8.43 -5.84
N PRO A 25 8.17 -9.09 -4.68
CA PRO A 25 7.04 -8.79 -3.82
C PRO A 25 7.12 -7.38 -3.23
N PHE A 26 6.03 -6.62 -3.32
CA PHE A 26 5.97 -5.32 -2.66
C PHE A 26 5.69 -5.48 -1.17
N TRP A 27 6.46 -4.77 -0.34
CA TRP A 27 6.31 -4.77 1.11
C TRP A 27 5.44 -3.59 1.57
N TYR A 28 4.15 -3.85 1.75
CA TYR A 28 3.21 -2.87 2.29
C TYR A 28 3.52 -2.59 3.76
N THR A 29 4.05 -1.40 4.03
CA THR A 29 4.56 -1.03 5.35
C THR A 29 3.54 -0.18 6.12
N PHE A 30 3.21 -0.57 7.35
CA PHE A 30 2.19 0.08 8.17
C PHE A 30 2.62 0.32 9.62
N LYS A 31 2.04 1.33 10.27
CA LYS A 31 1.89 1.34 11.73
C LYS A 31 0.72 0.48 12.14
N VAL A 32 0.89 -0.29 13.22
CA VAL A 32 -0.10 -1.27 13.68
C VAL A 32 -0.53 -1.03 15.13
N GLN A 33 -1.83 -1.17 15.38
CA GLN A 33 -2.42 -1.12 16.72
C GLN A 33 -3.05 -2.46 17.06
N CYS A 34 -2.76 -2.97 18.27
CA CYS A 34 -3.44 -4.15 18.81
C CYS A 34 -4.88 -3.78 19.22
N THR A 35 -5.87 -4.50 18.70
CA THR A 35 -7.28 -4.21 19.04
C THR A 35 -7.67 -4.74 20.42
N SER A 36 -6.86 -5.61 21.02
CA SER A 36 -7.12 -6.20 22.33
C SER A 36 -6.70 -5.31 23.51
N CYS A 37 -5.50 -4.73 23.46
CA CYS A 37 -4.97 -3.89 24.53
C CYS A 37 -4.71 -2.44 24.11
N ARG A 38 -5.01 -2.08 22.86
CA ARG A 38 -4.82 -0.74 22.29
C ARG A 38 -3.37 -0.24 22.23
N GLU A 39 -2.41 -1.14 22.42
CA GLU A 39 -0.99 -0.85 22.21
C GLU A 39 -0.71 -0.58 20.73
N VAL A 40 -0.06 0.54 20.44
CA VAL A 40 0.52 0.81 19.12
C VAL A 40 1.95 0.27 19.12
N HIS A 41 2.30 -0.52 18.12
CA HIS A 41 3.66 -1.07 18.01
C HIS A 41 4.67 0.06 17.76
N ASP A 42 5.84 -0.04 18.38
CA ASP A 42 6.90 0.98 18.35
C ASP A 42 7.54 1.13 16.97
N LYS A 43 7.53 0.05 16.18
CA LYS A 43 8.04 0.00 14.82
C LYS A 43 6.93 -0.23 13.81
N THR A 44 7.18 0.18 12.58
CA THR A 44 6.38 -0.23 11.42
C THR A 44 6.53 -1.73 11.17
N VAL A 45 5.55 -2.29 10.48
CA VAL A 45 5.52 -3.70 10.07
C VAL A 45 5.28 -3.79 8.58
N GLY A 46 6.01 -4.67 7.90
CA GLY A 46 5.82 -4.97 6.49
C GLY A 46 4.92 -6.18 6.31
N VAL A 47 4.05 -6.14 5.31
CA VAL A 47 3.26 -7.27 4.83
C VAL A 47 3.43 -7.35 3.32
N ASN A 48 3.71 -8.53 2.78
CA ASN A 48 3.63 -8.77 1.34
C ASN A 48 2.53 -9.80 1.06
N ARG A 49 1.94 -9.80 -0.13
CA ARG A 49 0.77 -10.64 -0.42
C ARG A 49 1.08 -12.10 -0.76
N PHE A 50 2.35 -12.46 -0.84
CA PHE A 50 2.82 -13.79 -1.25
C PHE A 50 3.35 -14.63 -0.08
N ASP A 51 3.65 -13.99 1.06
CA ASP A 51 4.03 -14.70 2.28
C ASP A 51 2.88 -15.56 2.79
N GLU A 52 3.20 -16.78 3.23
CA GLU A 52 2.27 -17.68 3.90
C GLU A 52 2.86 -18.06 5.25
N ASN A 53 2.24 -17.58 6.33
CA ASN A 53 2.64 -17.86 7.70
C ASN A 53 1.55 -18.66 8.42
N GLU A 54 1.94 -19.77 9.06
CA GLU A 54 1.04 -20.58 9.87
C GLU A 54 0.52 -19.80 11.09
N MET A 55 -0.79 -19.89 11.34
CA MET A 55 -1.39 -19.32 12.55
C MET A 55 -1.47 -20.35 13.68
N SER A 56 -1.16 -19.94 14.91
CA SER A 56 -1.21 -20.85 16.05
C SER A 56 -2.64 -21.29 16.37
N GLY A 57 -2.82 -22.60 16.61
CA GLY A 57 -4.13 -23.15 16.99
C GLY A 57 -5.19 -23.14 15.88
N SER A 58 -4.80 -22.87 14.63
CA SER A 58 -5.66 -22.92 13.44
C SER A 58 -4.98 -23.75 12.35
N ARG A 59 -5.74 -24.18 11.33
CA ARG A 59 -5.19 -24.73 10.08
C ARG A 59 -5.06 -23.68 8.96
N GLY A 60 -5.26 -22.40 9.30
CA GLY A 60 -5.20 -21.31 8.34
C GLY A 60 -3.84 -20.62 8.31
N GLU A 61 -3.50 -20.07 7.16
CA GLU A 61 -2.33 -19.24 6.93
C GLU A 61 -2.72 -17.78 6.75
N ALA A 62 -1.77 -16.88 6.97
CA ALA A 62 -1.92 -15.45 6.74
C ALA A 62 -0.62 -14.83 6.21
N ASN A 63 -0.74 -13.71 5.50
CA ASN A 63 0.43 -12.97 5.02
C ASN A 63 1.26 -12.37 6.16
N PHE A 64 0.63 -12.11 7.30
CA PHE A 64 1.29 -11.56 8.48
C PHE A 64 0.70 -12.19 9.74
N VAL A 65 1.57 -12.68 10.62
CA VAL A 65 1.22 -13.17 11.96
C VAL A 65 2.07 -12.44 12.98
N TRP A 66 1.44 -11.83 13.97
CA TRP A 66 2.10 -11.02 14.98
C TRP A 66 1.54 -11.27 16.37
N LYS A 67 2.45 -11.39 17.35
CA LYS A 67 2.10 -11.51 18.76
C LYS A 67 2.37 -10.19 19.47
N CYS A 68 1.32 -9.57 20.00
CA CYS A 68 1.44 -8.31 20.72
C CYS A 68 2.41 -8.43 21.90
N LYS A 69 3.44 -7.60 21.97
CA LYS A 69 4.45 -7.65 23.05
C LYS A 69 3.85 -7.35 24.42
N ASN A 70 2.79 -6.54 24.49
CA ASN A 70 2.11 -6.16 25.72
C ASN A 70 1.17 -7.29 26.22
N CYS A 71 0.06 -7.53 25.52
CA CYS A 71 -0.96 -8.51 25.98
C CYS A 71 -0.72 -9.96 25.55
N LYS A 72 0.33 -10.24 24.78
CA LYS A 72 0.70 -11.58 24.27
C LYS A 72 -0.34 -12.26 23.36
N ARG A 73 -1.42 -11.58 22.98
CA ARG A 73 -2.38 -12.12 22.01
C ARG A 73 -1.78 -12.13 20.61
N GLU A 74 -2.06 -13.21 19.89
CA GLU A 74 -1.73 -13.33 18.48
C GLU A 74 -2.77 -12.60 17.63
N SER A 75 -2.31 -12.09 16.50
CA SER A 75 -3.09 -11.32 15.54
C SER A 75 -2.55 -11.63 14.16
N SER A 76 -3.39 -11.48 13.13
CA SER A 76 -3.01 -11.77 11.77
C SER A 76 -3.59 -10.76 10.78
N ALA A 77 -2.94 -10.65 9.63
CA ALA A 77 -3.46 -9.92 8.48
C ALA A 77 -3.22 -10.68 7.18
N SER A 78 -4.18 -10.61 6.26
CA SER A 78 -4.06 -11.17 4.91
C SER A 78 -4.52 -10.16 3.87
N VAL A 79 -3.71 -9.96 2.84
CA VAL A 79 -4.06 -9.23 1.62
C VAL A 79 -5.02 -10.08 0.80
N LYS A 80 -6.09 -9.48 0.27
CA LYS A 80 -7.16 -10.21 -0.42
C LYS A 80 -6.95 -10.38 -1.92
N ALA A 81 -6.32 -9.41 -2.54
CA ALA A 81 -6.14 -9.34 -3.97
C ALA A 81 -4.87 -8.53 -4.29
N ALA A 82 -4.43 -8.64 -5.54
CA ALA A 82 -3.43 -7.72 -6.08
C ALA A 82 -3.89 -6.26 -5.94
N PRO A 83 -2.96 -5.32 -5.79
CA PRO A 83 -3.28 -3.90 -5.69
C PRO A 83 -3.94 -3.40 -6.98
N ALA A 84 -4.94 -2.54 -6.83
CA ALA A 84 -5.52 -1.80 -7.94
C ALA A 84 -4.61 -0.61 -8.29
N SER A 85 -4.57 -0.26 -9.57
CA SER A 85 -3.92 0.97 -10.03
C SER A 85 -4.76 2.19 -9.69
N TYR A 86 -4.10 3.27 -9.28
CA TYR A 86 -4.68 4.60 -9.14
C TYR A 86 -4.70 5.28 -10.50
N GLU A 87 -5.88 5.43 -11.09
CA GLU A 87 -6.06 6.09 -12.38
C GLU A 87 -6.13 7.61 -12.20
N GLN A 88 -5.60 8.35 -13.17
CA GLN A 88 -5.72 9.81 -13.19
C GLN A 88 -7.19 10.23 -13.27
N GLY A 89 -7.51 11.35 -12.61
CA GLY A 89 -8.84 11.96 -12.71
C GLY A 89 -8.80 13.41 -12.30
N GLU A 90 -9.61 14.23 -12.97
CA GLU A 90 -9.75 15.66 -12.71
C GLU A 90 -11.21 15.99 -12.36
N PRO A 91 -11.52 16.40 -11.10
CA PRO A 91 -10.60 16.53 -9.97
C PRO A 91 -10.11 15.18 -9.43
N ALA A 92 -9.02 15.20 -8.66
CA ALA A 92 -8.50 14.01 -7.98
C ALA A 92 -9.59 13.36 -7.11
N LYS A 93 -9.75 12.04 -7.25
CA LYS A 93 -10.74 11.26 -6.51
C LYS A 93 -10.07 10.21 -5.67
N GLN A 94 -10.68 9.93 -4.51
CA GLN A 94 -10.27 8.81 -3.67
C GLN A 94 -10.55 7.47 -4.37
N GLN A 95 -9.56 6.60 -4.46
CA GLN A 95 -9.69 5.26 -5.04
C GLN A 95 -9.11 4.21 -4.09
N LYS A 96 -9.67 3.00 -4.14
CA LYS A 96 -9.24 1.85 -3.33
C LYS A 96 -8.03 1.21 -4.00
N ILE A 97 -6.92 1.06 -3.27
CA ILE A 97 -5.67 0.49 -3.78
C ILE A 97 -5.50 -0.95 -3.31
N LEU A 98 -5.69 -1.21 -2.02
CA LEU A 98 -5.45 -2.52 -1.44
C LEU A 98 -6.56 -2.89 -0.47
N GLU A 99 -6.93 -4.17 -0.42
CA GLU A 99 -7.90 -4.72 0.53
C GLU A 99 -7.24 -5.81 1.38
N PHE A 100 -7.50 -5.76 2.68
CA PHE A 100 -6.93 -6.71 3.63
C PHE A 100 -7.88 -7.03 4.77
N ASP A 101 -7.74 -8.24 5.30
CA ASP A 101 -8.44 -8.71 6.48
C ASP A 101 -7.51 -8.73 7.68
N CYS A 102 -7.84 -7.99 8.72
CA CYS A 102 -7.12 -8.00 9.99
C CYS A 102 -7.92 -8.72 11.09
N ARG A 103 -7.23 -9.51 11.90
CA ARG A 103 -7.76 -10.17 13.11
C ARG A 103 -6.88 -9.84 14.29
N GLY A 104 -7.43 -9.21 15.33
CA GLY A 104 -6.67 -8.86 16.55
C GLY A 104 -5.76 -7.62 16.44
N LEU A 105 -5.61 -7.07 15.23
CA LEU A 105 -4.89 -5.84 14.94
C LEU A 105 -5.68 -4.95 13.98
N GLU A 106 -5.27 -3.69 13.86
CA GLU A 106 -5.66 -2.79 12.78
C GLU A 106 -4.43 -2.00 12.30
N PHE A 107 -4.30 -1.84 10.98
CA PHE A 107 -3.33 -0.91 10.39
C PHE A 107 -3.87 0.51 10.52
N THR A 108 -3.00 1.43 10.89
CA THR A 108 -3.39 2.79 11.29
C THR A 108 -2.80 3.86 10.39
N GLU A 109 -1.63 3.60 9.80
CA GLU A 109 -0.92 4.51 8.92
C GLU A 109 -0.15 3.66 7.91
N PHE A 110 -0.20 4.06 6.64
CA PHE A 110 0.57 3.44 5.56
C PHE A 110 1.80 4.28 5.25
N ILE A 111 2.93 3.62 5.05
CA ILE A 111 4.18 4.25 4.63
C ILE A 111 4.46 3.76 3.21
N PRO A 112 4.39 4.64 2.18
CA PRO A 112 4.50 4.25 0.78
C PRO A 112 5.96 4.04 0.32
N GLU A 113 6.77 3.38 1.16
CA GLU A 113 8.13 2.97 0.85
C GLU A 113 8.14 1.86 -0.22
N GLY A 114 9.22 1.82 -1.01
CA GLY A 114 9.40 0.85 -2.10
C GLY A 114 9.15 1.45 -3.47
N ASP A 115 9.30 0.62 -4.50
CA ASP A 115 9.25 1.05 -5.90
C ASP A 115 7.81 1.07 -6.43
N TRP A 116 7.42 2.22 -6.97
CA TRP A 116 6.15 2.39 -7.65
C TRP A 116 6.34 2.48 -9.16
N LEU A 117 5.25 2.18 -9.86
CA LEU A 117 5.13 2.24 -11.32
C LEU A 117 4.03 3.21 -11.70
N ALA A 118 4.23 3.93 -12.81
CA ALA A 118 3.19 4.71 -13.45
C ALA A 118 3.35 4.66 -14.98
N ASP A 119 2.30 5.03 -15.69
CA ASP A 119 2.28 5.08 -17.15
C ASP A 119 2.03 6.52 -17.61
N GLY A 120 2.77 7.01 -18.61
CA GLY A 120 2.48 8.29 -19.26
C GLY A 120 1.12 8.24 -19.94
N ILE A 121 0.29 9.25 -19.72
CA ILE A 121 -1.14 9.24 -20.10
C ILE A 121 -1.34 9.16 -21.62
N ASP A 122 -0.57 9.94 -22.38
CA ASP A 122 -0.67 10.00 -23.85
C ASP A 122 0.42 9.19 -24.55
N SER A 123 1.62 9.15 -23.96
CA SER A 123 2.81 8.54 -24.56
C SER A 123 2.91 7.02 -24.32
N ASN A 124 2.20 6.50 -23.31
CA ASN A 124 2.42 5.17 -22.74
C ASN A 124 3.87 4.93 -22.27
N SER A 125 4.64 5.97 -22.00
CA SER A 125 5.95 5.88 -21.33
C SER A 125 5.81 5.13 -20.02
N LYS A 126 6.82 4.33 -19.66
CA LYS A 126 6.81 3.53 -18.43
C LYS A 126 7.74 4.19 -17.42
N PHE A 127 7.17 4.58 -16.29
CA PHE A 127 7.90 5.11 -15.15
C PHE A 127 8.00 4.01 -14.10
N SER A 128 9.19 3.83 -13.55
CA SER A 128 9.55 2.79 -12.59
C SER A 128 10.47 3.35 -11.52
N ALA A 129 10.61 2.66 -10.39
CA ALA A 129 11.41 3.14 -9.25
C ALA A 129 10.96 4.52 -8.77
N ILE A 130 9.64 4.76 -8.82
CA ILE A 130 9.03 5.98 -8.30
C ILE A 130 9.03 5.88 -6.77
N GLU A 131 9.70 6.82 -6.11
CA GLU A 131 9.74 6.93 -4.65
C GLU A 131 8.71 7.96 -4.18
N LEU A 132 7.83 7.58 -3.24
CA LEU A 132 6.69 8.40 -2.78
C LEU A 132 6.77 8.81 -1.30
N THR A 133 7.88 8.51 -0.63
CA THR A 133 8.07 8.78 0.81
C THR A 133 8.05 10.27 1.14
N ASP A 134 8.49 11.11 0.20
CA ASP A 134 8.54 12.56 0.37
C ASP A 134 7.18 13.24 0.07
N GLY A 135 6.18 12.46 -0.35
CA GLY A 135 4.84 12.95 -0.65
C GLY A 135 4.68 13.64 -2.00
N GLU A 136 5.73 13.64 -2.83
CA GLU A 136 5.70 14.12 -4.21
C GLU A 136 6.78 13.44 -5.06
N TRP A 137 6.56 13.40 -6.37
CA TRP A 137 7.50 12.91 -7.36
C TRP A 137 7.36 13.69 -8.66
N TYR A 138 8.48 13.90 -9.36
CA TYR A 138 8.58 14.65 -10.60
C TYR A 138 9.53 13.96 -11.56
N ASP A 139 9.19 14.01 -12.85
CA ASP A 139 10.06 13.52 -13.93
C ASP A 139 9.66 14.20 -15.25
N TYR A 140 10.25 13.77 -16.35
CA TYR A 140 9.97 14.29 -17.68
C TYR A 140 9.65 13.16 -18.66
N ASP A 141 8.52 13.28 -19.35
CA ASP A 141 8.15 12.33 -20.39
C ASP A 141 8.76 12.73 -21.72
N GLU A 142 9.92 12.17 -22.05
CA GLU A 142 10.65 12.45 -23.30
C GLU A 142 9.81 12.21 -24.57
N LYS A 143 8.84 11.28 -24.53
CA LYS A 143 7.99 11.00 -25.70
C LYS A 143 6.87 12.02 -25.87
N ALA A 144 6.35 12.55 -24.77
CA ALA A 144 5.34 13.61 -24.81
C ALA A 144 5.98 15.01 -24.93
N GLY A 145 7.24 15.17 -24.48
CA GLY A 145 7.91 16.45 -24.38
C GLY A 145 7.33 17.34 -23.26
N GLU A 146 6.87 16.72 -22.18
CA GLU A 146 6.18 17.39 -21.07
C GLU A 146 6.67 16.90 -19.71
N GLU A 147 6.59 17.76 -18.70
CA GLU A 147 6.84 17.39 -17.29
C GLU A 147 5.69 16.55 -16.75
N VAL A 148 6.04 15.56 -15.94
CA VAL A 148 5.06 14.71 -15.25
C VAL A 148 5.26 14.76 -13.75
N SER A 149 4.19 14.58 -12.98
CA SER A 149 4.28 14.59 -11.51
C SER A 149 3.18 13.83 -10.81
N ILE A 150 3.47 13.46 -9.56
CA ILE A 150 2.56 12.87 -8.58
C ILE A 150 2.67 13.73 -7.33
N LYS A 151 1.56 14.30 -6.86
CA LYS A 151 1.57 15.22 -5.71
C LYS A 151 0.38 15.01 -4.79
N ASP A 152 0.42 15.70 -3.65
CA ASP A 152 -0.67 15.76 -2.67
C ASP A 152 -1.17 14.38 -2.24
N LEU A 153 -0.22 13.44 -2.05
CA LEU A 153 -0.53 12.07 -1.67
C LEU A 153 -1.22 12.03 -0.31
N LYS A 154 -2.46 11.52 -0.32
CA LYS A 154 -3.24 11.27 0.87
C LYS A 154 -3.63 9.80 0.95
N TRP A 155 -3.03 9.11 1.92
CA TRP A 155 -3.30 7.72 2.24
C TRP A 155 -4.29 7.61 3.40
N GLU A 156 -5.30 6.76 3.25
CA GLU A 156 -6.28 6.51 4.30
C GLU A 156 -6.56 5.01 4.43
N VAL A 157 -6.45 4.47 5.66
CA VAL A 157 -6.92 3.12 5.99
C VAL A 157 -8.31 3.22 6.58
N LYS A 158 -9.30 2.55 5.95
CA LYS A 158 -10.70 2.57 6.38
C LYS A 158 -11.25 1.15 6.49
N ARG A 159 -12.30 0.98 7.30
CA ARG A 159 -13.11 -0.25 7.23
C ARG A 159 -13.87 -0.26 5.91
N ALA A 160 -13.76 -1.37 5.19
CA ALA A 160 -14.50 -1.63 3.95
C ALA A 160 -15.90 -2.17 4.26
#